data_AF-A0A433EL41-F1
#
_entry.id   AF-A0A433EL41-F1
#
_cell.length_a   1.000
_cell.length_b   1.000
_cell.length_c   1.000
_cell.angle_alpha   90.00
_cell.angle_beta   90.00
_cell.angle_gamma   90.00
#
_symmetry.space_group_name_H-M   'P 1'
#
loop_
_entity.id
_entity.type
_entity.pdbx_description
1 polymer ?
#
loop_
_entity_poly.entity_id
_entity_poly.type
_entity_poly.pdbx_seq_one_letter_code
_entity_poly.pdbx_strand_id
1 'polypeptide(L)'
;MTQSQLQEQLRSLRLGHFAQALLQQQSQATTYDEMSFEERLGLLAQHEIHCRQDSKVKRLLRQATLRLEAHASRLEYRAERGLRKDKVATLLSGQYLHHAHNIIVTGATGCGKTYFACALARQACEQHHTVRYYRLGQLLDELNIGH
;
A
#
# COMPACT_ATOMS: atom_id res chain seq x y z
N MET A 1 26.11 -22.22 17.56
CA MET A 1 24.68 -21.97 17.30
C MET A 1 24.25 -22.84 16.14
N THR A 2 23.20 -23.65 16.30
CA THR A 2 22.64 -24.41 15.19
C THR A 2 21.76 -23.51 14.32
N GLN A 3 21.61 -23.84 13.04
CA GLN A 3 20.73 -23.10 12.10
C GLN A 3 19.28 -23.03 12.63
N SER A 4 18.82 -24.07 13.31
CA SER A 4 17.52 -24.13 13.98
C SER A 4 17.37 -23.11 15.11
N GLN A 5 18.38 -22.98 15.97
CA GLN A 5 18.38 -22.00 17.08
C GLN A 5 18.32 -20.56 16.56
N LEU A 6 19.06 -20.25 15.49
CA LEU A 6 19.03 -18.92 14.88
C LEU A 6 17.63 -18.60 14.32
N GLN A 7 16.96 -19.55 13.67
CA GLN A 7 15.60 -19.36 13.14
C GLN A 7 14.58 -19.11 14.26
N GLU A 8 14.68 -19.84 15.37
CA GLU A 8 13.80 -19.64 16.52
C GLU A 8 14.00 -18.24 17.14
N GLN A 9 15.25 -17.79 17.26
CA GLN A 9 15.56 -16.44 17.72
C GLN A 9 15.04 -15.36 16.76
N LEU A 10 15.22 -15.53 15.45
CA LEU A 10 14.68 -14.58 14.48
C LEU A 10 13.14 -14.52 14.54
N ARG A 11 12.48 -15.66 14.74
CA ARG A 11 11.02 -15.71 14.92
C ARG A 11 10.58 -15.03 16.21
N SER A 12 11.29 -15.20 17.33
CA SER A 12 10.94 -14.53 18.60
C SER A 12 11.11 -13.01 18.50
N LEU A 13 12.07 -12.53 17.69
CA LEU A 13 12.26 -11.12 17.33
C LEU A 13 11.26 -10.60 16.28
N ARG A 14 10.32 -11.43 15.81
CA ARG A 14 9.36 -11.13 14.73
C ARG A 14 10.02 -10.84 13.37
N LEU A 15 11.22 -11.37 13.12
CA LEU A 15 11.98 -11.24 11.87
C LEU A 15 11.71 -12.44 10.95
N GLY A 16 10.43 -12.67 10.65
CA GLY A 16 9.99 -13.86 9.91
C GLY A 16 10.44 -13.88 8.45
N HIS A 17 10.36 -12.75 7.75
CA HIS A 17 10.78 -12.65 6.34
C HIS A 17 12.31 -12.63 6.24
N PHE A 18 12.99 -12.06 7.22
CA PHE A 18 14.44 -12.15 7.35
C PHE A 18 14.91 -13.61 7.43
N ALA A 19 14.28 -14.42 8.27
CA ALA A 19 14.63 -15.84 8.39
C ALA A 19 14.40 -16.61 7.08
N GLN A 20 13.32 -16.27 6.33
CA GLN A 20 13.06 -16.84 5.02
C GLN A 20 14.09 -16.41 3.97
N ALA A 21 14.44 -15.12 3.93
CA ALA A 21 15.45 -14.60 3.01
C ALA A 21 16.85 -15.16 3.31
N LEU A 22 17.18 -15.39 4.59
CA LEU A 22 18.42 -16.04 5.00
C LEU A 22 18.51 -17.47 4.46
N LEU A 23 17.41 -18.23 4.53
CA LEU A 23 17.33 -19.57 3.93
C LEU A 23 17.51 -19.54 2.42
N GLN A 24 16.93 -18.54 1.74
CA GLN A 24 17.09 -18.37 0.30
C GLN A 24 18.54 -18.03 -0.08
N GLN A 25 19.19 -17.10 0.61
CA GLN A 25 20.61 -16.78 0.39
C GLN A 25 21.50 -18.00 0.62
N GLN A 26 21.22 -18.82 1.64
CA GLN A 26 21.98 -20.05 1.90
C GLN A 26 21.81 -21.10 0.78
N SER A 27 20.63 -21.18 0.17
CA SER A 27 20.41 -22.07 -0.98
C SER A 27 21.07 -21.59 -2.28
N GLN A 28 21.48 -20.32 -2.34
CA GLN A 28 22.05 -19.66 -3.51
C GLN A 28 23.44 -19.07 -3.20
N ALA A 29 24.27 -19.83 -2.47
CA ALA A 29 25.55 -19.35 -1.94
C ALA A 29 26.48 -18.73 -3.01
N THR A 30 26.48 -19.27 -4.24
CA THR A 30 27.32 -18.79 -5.35
C THR A 30 26.94 -17.38 -5.84
N THR A 31 25.70 -16.93 -5.63
CA THR A 31 25.23 -15.61 -6.08
C THR A 31 25.69 -14.47 -5.15
N TYR A 32 26.02 -14.79 -3.90
CA TYR A 32 26.32 -13.80 -2.86
C TYR A 32 27.78 -13.86 -2.39
N ASP A 33 28.64 -14.63 -3.07
CA ASP A 33 30.02 -14.88 -2.67
C ASP A 33 30.93 -13.66 -2.84
N GLU A 34 30.60 -12.80 -3.82
CA GLU A 34 31.30 -11.52 -4.05
C GLU A 34 30.86 -10.41 -3.08
N MET A 35 29.78 -10.63 -2.30
CA MET A 35 29.23 -9.65 -1.38
C MET A 35 29.83 -9.80 0.02
N SER A 36 30.18 -8.67 0.62
CA SER A 36 30.60 -8.61 2.02
C SER A 36 29.48 -9.11 2.95
N PHE A 37 29.85 -9.51 4.17
CA PHE A 37 28.88 -9.89 5.19
C PHE A 37 27.85 -8.77 5.47
N GLU A 38 28.31 -7.52 5.53
CA GLU A 38 27.45 -6.36 5.80
C GLU A 38 26.45 -6.12 4.67
N GLU A 39 26.86 -6.26 3.42
CA GLU A 39 25.95 -6.10 2.27
C GLU A 39 24.88 -7.19 2.26
N ARG A 40 25.25 -8.44 2.52
CA ARG A 40 24.29 -9.54 2.61
C ARG A 40 23.29 -9.33 3.75
N LEU A 41 23.79 -8.91 4.92
CA LEU A 41 22.95 -8.59 6.07
C LEU A 41 22.01 -7.42 5.77
N GLY A 42 22.52 -6.40 5.07
CA GLY A 42 21.74 -5.25 4.60
C GLY A 42 20.59 -5.65 3.69
N LEU A 43 20.82 -6.56 2.74
CA LEU A 43 19.77 -7.10 1.87
C LEU A 43 18.68 -7.82 2.65
N LEU A 44 19.06 -8.66 3.63
CA LEU A 44 18.09 -9.37 4.47
C LEU A 44 17.24 -8.39 5.30
N ALA A 45 17.87 -7.36 5.86
CA ALA A 45 17.17 -6.32 6.62
C ALA A 45 16.21 -5.52 5.73
N GLN A 46 16.63 -5.14 4.53
CA GLN A 46 15.78 -4.44 3.55
C GLN A 46 14.60 -5.31 3.11
N HIS A 47 14.82 -6.60 2.90
CA HIS A 47 13.74 -7.52 2.55
C HIS A 47 12.67 -7.58 3.65
N GLU A 48 13.07 -7.70 4.92
CA GLU A 48 12.12 -7.68 6.05
C GLU A 48 11.34 -6.36 6.11
N ILE A 49 12.01 -5.22 5.94
CA ILE A 49 11.35 -3.90 5.93
C ILE A 49 10.32 -3.82 4.81
N HIS A 50 10.70 -4.24 3.60
CA HIS A 50 9.82 -4.21 2.43
C HIS A 50 8.59 -5.11 2.63
N CYS A 51 8.78 -6.35 3.07
CA CYS A 51 7.67 -7.27 3.32
C CYS A 51 6.72 -6.76 4.42
N ARG A 52 7.24 -6.08 5.45
CA ARG A 52 6.40 -5.43 6.47
C ARG A 52 5.58 -4.28 5.91
N GLN A 53 6.18 -3.44 5.07
CA GLN A 53 5.48 -2.34 4.39
C GLN A 53 4.37 -2.89 3.48
N ASP A 54 4.67 -3.86 2.65
CA ASP A 54 3.70 -4.52 1.77
C ASP A 54 2.54 -5.15 2.56
N SER A 55 2.86 -5.83 3.67
CA SER A 55 1.85 -6.44 4.54
C SER A 55 0.95 -5.38 5.17
N LYS A 56 1.51 -4.23 5.56
CA LYS A 56 0.76 -3.08 6.07
C LYS A 56 -0.17 -2.52 4.99
N VAL A 57 0.32 -2.28 3.77
CA VAL A 57 -0.50 -1.78 2.65
C VAL A 57 -1.64 -2.76 2.33
N LYS A 58 -1.35 -4.06 2.22
CA LYS A 58 -2.38 -5.11 2.00
C LYS A 58 -3.46 -5.09 3.08
N ARG A 59 -3.07 -4.92 4.34
CA ARG A 59 -4.01 -4.80 5.47
C ARG A 59 -4.87 -3.55 5.34
N LEU A 60 -4.28 -2.39 5.04
CA LEU A 60 -5.00 -1.13 4.86
C LEU A 60 -6.01 -1.21 3.70
N LEU A 61 -5.61 -1.81 2.57
CA LEU A 61 -6.51 -2.01 1.42
C LEU A 61 -7.70 -2.90 1.77
N ARG A 62 -7.49 -3.98 2.53
CA ARG A 62 -8.58 -4.84 3.02
C ARG A 62 -9.52 -4.07 3.94
N GLN A 63 -8.99 -3.24 4.84
CA GLN A 63 -9.78 -2.43 5.77
C GLN A 63 -10.54 -1.29 5.07
N ALA A 64 -10.02 -0.77 3.96
CA ALA A 64 -10.65 0.32 3.22
C ALA A 64 -11.94 -0.09 2.50
N THR A 65 -12.15 -1.40 2.28
CA THR A 65 -13.35 -1.98 1.65
C THR A 65 -13.76 -1.23 0.37
N LEU A 66 -12.77 -0.96 -0.48
CA LEU A 66 -12.98 -0.20 -1.71
C LEU A 66 -13.93 -0.95 -2.65
N ARG A 67 -14.83 -0.22 -3.28
CA ARG A 67 -15.81 -0.80 -4.21
C ARG A 67 -15.16 -1.38 -5.48
N LEU A 68 -14.07 -0.76 -5.93
CA LEU A 68 -13.37 -1.12 -7.16
C LEU A 68 -11.87 -1.25 -6.90
N GLU A 69 -11.25 -2.23 -7.54
CA GLU A 69 -9.80 -2.28 -7.63
C GLU A 69 -9.31 -1.28 -8.69
N ALA A 70 -9.11 -0.04 -8.23
CA ALA A 70 -8.69 1.05 -9.09
C ALA A 70 -7.20 1.35 -8.90
N HIS A 71 -6.47 1.43 -10.01
CA HIS A 71 -5.06 1.78 -10.05
C HIS A 71 -4.88 3.14 -10.70
N ALA A 72 -4.03 3.99 -10.12
CA ALA A 72 -3.70 5.29 -10.68
C ALA A 72 -3.12 5.19 -12.11
N SER A 73 -2.39 4.12 -12.41
CA SER A 73 -1.81 3.85 -13.74
C SER A 73 -2.85 3.62 -14.85
N ARG A 74 -4.09 3.23 -14.48
CA ARG A 74 -5.18 2.98 -15.42
C ARG A 74 -6.12 4.19 -15.59
N LEU A 75 -5.75 5.35 -15.04
CA LEU A 75 -6.53 6.57 -15.23
C LEU A 75 -6.42 7.08 -16.67
N GLU A 76 -7.57 7.27 -17.32
CA GLU A 76 -7.64 7.83 -18.66
C GLU A 76 -7.72 9.37 -18.62
N TYR A 77 -6.80 10.02 -19.32
CA TYR A 77 -6.65 11.49 -19.38
C TYR A 77 -7.15 12.09 -20.70
N ARG A 78 -8.21 11.53 -21.29
CA ARG A 78 -8.80 12.06 -22.53
C ARG A 78 -9.25 13.50 -22.33
N ALA A 79 -9.08 14.36 -23.35
CA ALA A 79 -9.42 15.78 -23.28
C ALA A 79 -10.89 16.02 -22.87
N GLU A 80 -11.81 15.17 -23.35
CA GLU A 80 -13.24 15.19 -23.06
C GLU A 80 -13.58 14.98 -21.57
N ARG A 81 -12.67 14.37 -20.79
CA ARG A 81 -12.87 14.11 -19.36
C ARG A 81 -12.56 15.33 -18.50
N GLY A 82 -11.89 16.35 -19.03
CA GLY A 82 -11.43 17.52 -18.27
C GLY A 82 -10.41 17.20 -17.16
N LEU A 83 -9.85 15.99 -17.14
CA LEU A 83 -8.85 15.57 -16.16
C LEU A 83 -7.46 16.06 -16.58
N ARG A 84 -6.95 17.07 -15.89
CA ARG A 84 -5.60 17.55 -16.13
C ARG A 84 -4.57 16.69 -15.36
N LYS A 85 -3.56 16.19 -16.08
CA LYS A 85 -2.52 15.28 -15.53
C LYS A 85 -1.76 15.90 -14.36
N ASP A 86 -1.45 17.19 -14.44
CA ASP A 86 -0.81 17.97 -13.39
C ASP A 86 -1.60 17.92 -12.09
N LYS A 87 -2.90 18.24 -12.13
CA LYS A 87 -3.76 18.21 -10.95
C LYS A 87 -3.90 16.81 -10.36
N VAL A 88 -4.05 15.79 -11.22
CA VAL A 88 -4.15 14.40 -10.75
C VAL A 88 -2.85 13.94 -10.09
N ALA A 89 -1.69 14.30 -10.64
CA ALA A 89 -0.39 14.02 -10.03
C ALA A 89 -0.26 14.69 -8.65
N THR A 90 -0.69 15.95 -8.52
CA THR A 90 -0.72 16.64 -7.21
C THR A 90 -1.63 15.91 -6.22
N LEU A 91 -2.81 15.45 -6.65
CA LEU A 91 -3.70 14.68 -5.77
C LEU A 91 -3.07 13.34 -5.38
N LEU A 92 -2.47 12.61 -6.33
CA LEU A 92 -1.79 11.33 -6.06
C LEU A 92 -0.57 11.49 -5.16
N SER A 93 0.04 12.67 -5.08
CA SER A 93 1.13 12.94 -4.13
C SER A 93 0.68 12.87 -2.65
N GLY A 94 -0.62 12.95 -2.38
CA GLY A 94 -1.16 12.86 -1.01
C GLY A 94 -1.11 14.17 -0.23
N GLN A 95 -0.66 15.30 -0.80
CA GLN A 95 -0.60 16.59 -0.09
C GLN A 95 -1.95 17.01 0.53
N TYR A 96 -3.06 16.69 -0.13
CA TYR A 96 -4.40 16.98 0.40
C TYR A 96 -4.70 16.24 1.72
N LEU A 97 -4.10 15.07 1.96
CA LEU A 97 -4.24 14.31 3.21
C LEU A 97 -3.53 15.03 4.36
N HIS A 98 -2.34 15.58 4.10
CA HIS A 98 -1.57 16.34 5.09
C HIS A 98 -2.28 17.65 5.48
N HIS A 99 -2.91 18.32 4.52
CA HIS A 99 -3.64 19.57 4.77
C HIS A 99 -5.11 19.37 5.13
N ALA A 100 -5.58 18.12 5.26
CA ALA A 100 -6.98 17.78 5.51
C ALA A 100 -7.96 18.45 4.51
N HIS A 101 -7.56 18.55 3.24
CA HIS A 101 -8.36 19.15 2.19
C HIS A 101 -9.37 18.14 1.61
N ASN A 102 -10.60 18.60 1.45
CA ASN A 102 -11.65 17.82 0.82
C ASN A 102 -11.55 17.85 -0.70
N ILE A 103 -11.76 16.70 -1.34
CA ILE A 103 -11.82 16.57 -2.80
C ILE A 103 -13.26 16.29 -3.21
N ILE A 104 -13.82 17.15 -4.05
CA ILE A 104 -15.13 16.95 -4.66
C ILE A 104 -14.93 16.61 -6.13
N VAL A 105 -15.48 15.46 -6.55
CA VAL A 105 -15.38 14.98 -7.94
C VAL A 105 -16.73 15.13 -8.63
N THR A 106 -16.80 16.01 -9.62
CA THR A 106 -18.01 16.28 -10.40
C THR A 106 -17.92 15.72 -11.82
N GLY A 107 -19.07 15.58 -12.49
CA GLY A 107 -19.15 15.10 -13.88
C GLY A 107 -20.37 14.21 -14.11
N ALA A 108 -20.68 13.90 -15.37
CA ALA A 108 -21.82 13.06 -15.72
C ALA A 108 -21.73 11.63 -15.14
N THR A 109 -22.86 10.94 -15.05
CA THR A 109 -22.94 9.54 -14.63
C THR A 109 -22.15 8.66 -15.60
N GLY A 110 -21.45 7.64 -15.10
CA GLY A 110 -20.63 6.75 -15.94
C GLY A 110 -19.23 7.27 -16.27
N CYS A 111 -18.90 8.54 -16.00
CA CYS A 111 -17.56 9.10 -16.25
C CYS A 111 -16.49 8.66 -15.22
N GLY A 112 -16.60 7.48 -14.60
CA GLY A 112 -15.53 6.92 -13.76
C GLY A 112 -15.19 7.68 -12.47
N LYS A 113 -16.09 8.52 -11.93
CA LYS A 113 -15.87 9.24 -10.64
C LYS A 113 -15.54 8.29 -9.50
N THR A 114 -16.31 7.20 -9.37
CA THR A 114 -16.08 6.15 -8.38
C THR A 114 -14.72 5.49 -8.57
N TYR A 115 -14.30 5.28 -9.81
CA TYR A 115 -12.98 4.71 -10.12
C TYR A 115 -11.86 5.66 -9.67
N PHE A 116 -11.99 6.95 -10.00
CA PHE A 116 -11.01 7.97 -9.59
C PHE A 116 -10.90 8.07 -8.07
N ALA A 117 -12.02 8.10 -7.35
CA ALA A 117 -12.04 8.10 -5.89
C ALA A 117 -11.37 6.83 -5.31
N CYS A 118 -11.64 5.65 -5.88
CA CYS A 118 -10.98 4.41 -5.45
C CYS A 118 -9.48 4.41 -5.76
N ALA A 119 -9.04 5.03 -6.87
CA ALA A 119 -7.62 5.15 -7.20
C ALA A 119 -6.89 6.06 -6.21
N LEU A 120 -7.49 7.20 -5.84
CA LEU A 120 -6.95 8.08 -4.79
C LEU A 120 -6.90 7.38 -3.43
N ALA A 121 -7.96 6.64 -3.08
CA ALA A 121 -8.03 5.86 -1.85
C ALA A 121 -6.95 4.77 -1.80
N ARG A 122 -6.73 4.05 -2.91
CA ARG A 122 -5.66 3.05 -3.02
C ARG A 122 -4.29 3.69 -2.86
N GLN A 123 -4.04 4.81 -3.54
CA GLN A 123 -2.79 5.56 -3.42
C GLN A 123 -2.52 6.01 -1.98
N ALA A 124 -3.55 6.46 -1.26
CA ALA A 124 -3.44 6.83 0.14
C ALA A 124 -3.07 5.62 1.03
N CYS A 125 -3.63 4.43 0.76
CA CYS A 125 -3.22 3.19 1.44
C CYS A 125 -1.76 2.82 1.14
N GLU A 126 -1.29 3.00 -0.10
CA GLU A 126 0.11 2.79 -0.51
C GLU A 126 1.05 3.79 0.18
N GLN A 127 0.56 5.01 0.48
CA GLN A 127 1.22 6.00 1.32
C GLN A 127 1.05 5.74 2.83
N HIS A 128 0.54 4.56 3.21
CA HIS A 128 0.34 4.12 4.59
C HIS A 128 -0.70 4.90 5.41
N HIS A 129 -1.64 5.58 4.75
CA HIS A 129 -2.80 6.19 5.40
C HIS A 129 -3.94 5.19 5.56
N THR A 130 -4.67 5.31 6.67
CA THR A 130 -5.93 4.58 6.87
C THR A 130 -7.01 5.23 6.03
N VAL A 131 -7.73 4.43 5.26
CA VAL A 131 -8.81 4.88 4.39
C VAL A 131 -10.04 4.04 4.65
N ARG A 132 -11.23 4.61 4.44
CA ARG A 132 -12.49 3.88 4.44
C ARG A 132 -13.41 4.40 3.36
N TYR A 133 -14.04 3.47 2.64
CA TYR A 133 -15.01 3.78 1.60
C TYR A 133 -16.43 3.61 2.14
N TYR A 134 -17.27 4.61 1.89
CA TYR A 134 -18.68 4.57 2.26
C TYR A 134 -19.57 4.96 1.08
N ARG A 135 -20.73 4.32 0.97
CA ARG A 135 -21.87 4.91 0.25
C ARG A 135 -22.64 5.78 1.24
N LEU A 136 -23.08 6.96 0.80
CA LEU A 136 -23.72 7.93 1.69
C LEU A 136 -24.89 7.33 2.49
N GLY A 137 -25.79 6.57 1.85
CA GLY A 137 -26.91 5.93 2.56
C GLY A 137 -26.44 5.00 3.69
N GLN A 138 -25.47 4.12 3.42
CA GLN A 138 -24.92 3.20 4.42
C GLN A 138 -24.22 3.95 5.56
N LEU A 139 -23.53 5.05 5.25
CA LEU A 139 -22.90 5.88 6.27
C LEU A 139 -23.94 6.52 7.20
N LEU A 140 -25.03 7.04 6.64
CA LEU A 140 -26.09 7.64 7.43
C LEU A 140 -26.78 6.61 8.32
N ASP A 141 -27.02 5.40 7.82
CA ASP A 141 -27.57 4.30 8.61
C ASP A 141 -26.64 3.92 9.77
N GLU A 142 -25.34 3.75 9.51
CA GLU A 142 -24.33 3.46 10.56
C GLU A 142 -24.27 4.57 11.63
N LEU A 143 -24.36 5.84 11.23
CA LEU A 143 -24.33 6.98 12.15
C LEU A 143 -25.62 7.08 12.98
N ASN A 144 -26.78 6.78 12.41
CA ASN A 144 -28.07 6.81 13.12
C ASN A 144 -28.20 5.69 14.15
N ILE A 145 -27.60 4.51 13.92
CA ILE A 145 -27.63 3.37 14.85
C ILE A 145 -26.73 3.63 16.08
N GLY A 146 -25.79 4.57 15.99
CA GLY A 146 -24.90 4.96 17.09
C GLY A 146 -25.49 5.96 18.10
N HIS A 147 -26.75 6.35 17.93
CA HIS A 147 -27.50 7.24 18.84
C HIS A 147 -28.49 6.49 19.71
#